data_AF-A0A2U1Q1C3-F1
#
_entry.id   AF-A0A2U1Q1C3-F1
#
_cell.length_a   1.000
_cell.length_b   1.000
_cell.length_c   1.000
_cell.angle_alpha   90.00
_cell.angle_beta   90.00
_cell.angle_gamma   90.00
#
_symmetry.space_group_name_H-M   'P 1'
#
loop_
_entity.id
_entity.type
_entity.pdbx_description
1 polymer ?
#
loop_
_entity_poly.entity_id
_entity_poly.type
_entity_poly.pdbx_seq_one_letter_code
_entity_poly.pdbx_strand_id
1 'polypeptide(L)'
;MEDYDNYNISTNASNPNAISSSSLYRLKFNTTIDIVLQNANTMKANTSETHPWHLHGHNFWVLGYGNGKFNASEDPKRYNLVNPIKKNTVPLHPFGWTALRFVADNPGVWAFHCHIEAHLFLGMGVVFEEGIENVGTLPPSIMGCGDTKKFIKP
;
A
#
# COMPACT_ATOMS: atom_id res chain seq x y z
N MET A 1 -1.23 -14.82 5.69
CA MET A 1 -2.60 -15.17 5.25
C MET A 1 -3.46 -15.66 6.41
N GLU A 2 -2.89 -16.27 7.47
CA GLU A 2 -3.64 -16.71 8.67
C GLU A 2 -4.41 -15.60 9.43
N ASP A 3 -3.97 -14.35 9.34
CA ASP A 3 -4.64 -13.22 10.01
C ASP A 3 -5.90 -12.74 9.24
N TYR A 4 -5.92 -12.94 7.91
CA TYR A 4 -7.03 -12.44 7.09
C TYR A 4 -8.36 -13.09 7.46
N ASP A 5 -8.42 -14.40 7.68
CA ASP A 5 -9.69 -15.09 7.97
C ASP A 5 -10.26 -14.70 9.34
N ASN A 6 -9.39 -14.51 10.33
CA ASN A 6 -9.78 -14.25 11.72
C ASN A 6 -9.95 -12.77 12.06
N TYR A 7 -9.49 -11.85 11.20
CA TYR A 7 -9.58 -10.41 11.47
C TYR A 7 -11.04 -9.91 11.41
N ASN A 8 -11.49 -9.28 12.51
CA ASN A 8 -12.81 -8.65 12.60
C ASN A 8 -12.68 -7.13 12.44
N ILE A 9 -13.19 -6.62 11.32
CA ILE A 9 -13.09 -5.20 10.94
C ILE A 9 -13.98 -4.27 11.78
N SER A 10 -14.95 -4.80 12.54
CA SER A 10 -15.95 -4.02 13.26
C SER A 10 -15.66 -3.85 14.75
N THR A 11 -14.63 -4.53 15.26
CA THR A 11 -14.24 -4.47 16.66
C THR A 11 -12.86 -3.86 16.81
N ASN A 12 -12.58 -3.27 17.97
CA ASN A 12 -11.24 -2.83 18.32
C ASN A 12 -10.25 -4.01 18.19
N ALA A 13 -9.06 -3.75 17.66
CA ALA A 13 -8.00 -4.74 17.62
C ALA A 13 -7.66 -5.19 19.05
N SER A 14 -7.56 -6.50 19.27
CA SER A 14 -7.22 -7.06 20.58
C SER A 14 -5.84 -6.61 21.07
N ASN A 15 -4.90 -6.41 20.13
CA ASN A 15 -3.62 -5.77 20.38
C ASN A 15 -3.65 -4.34 19.80
N PRO A 16 -3.59 -3.30 20.65
CA PRO A 16 -3.61 -1.90 20.20
C PRO A 16 -2.23 -1.43 19.70
N ASN A 17 -1.16 -2.21 19.90
CA ASN A 17 0.17 -1.83 19.46
C ASN A 17 0.29 -1.97 17.94
N ALA A 18 0.78 -0.93 17.28
CA ALA A 18 1.16 -1.01 15.88
C ALA A 18 2.36 -1.93 15.71
N ILE A 19 2.35 -2.73 14.63
CA ILE A 19 3.55 -3.45 14.18
C ILE A 19 4.38 -2.44 13.39
N SER A 20 5.53 -2.04 13.94
CA SER A 20 6.50 -1.23 13.21
C SER A 20 7.53 -2.15 12.53
N SER A 21 7.77 -1.89 11.25
CA SER A 21 8.78 -2.59 10.46
C SER A 21 9.34 -1.62 9.42
N SER A 22 10.63 -1.73 9.15
CA SER A 22 11.31 -1.06 8.03
C SER A 22 11.45 -1.98 6.81
N SER A 23 10.74 -3.11 6.80
CA SER A 23 10.76 -4.05 5.68
C SER A 23 10.03 -3.49 4.47
N LEU A 24 10.48 -3.91 3.29
CA LEU A 24 9.87 -3.61 2.00
C LEU A 24 9.21 -4.85 1.41
N TYR A 25 8.28 -4.67 0.49
CA TYR A 25 7.79 -5.76 -0.37
C TYR A 25 8.54 -5.71 -1.70
N ARG A 26 9.28 -6.77 -1.99
CA ARG A 26 9.95 -6.94 -3.29
C ARG A 26 8.95 -7.52 -4.29
N LEU A 27 8.60 -6.71 -5.28
CA LEU A 27 7.72 -7.08 -6.38
C LEU A 27 8.55 -7.60 -7.54
N LYS A 28 8.03 -8.63 -8.22
CA LYS A 28 8.67 -9.14 -9.43
C LYS A 28 8.51 -8.10 -10.54
N PHE A 29 9.63 -7.67 -11.14
CA PHE A 29 9.62 -6.70 -12.22
C PHE A 29 8.76 -7.17 -13.40
N ASN A 30 8.05 -6.22 -14.02
CA ASN A 30 7.14 -6.39 -15.13
C ASN A 30 6.02 -7.42 -14.86
N THR A 31 5.47 -7.43 -13.64
CA THR A 31 4.31 -8.24 -13.27
C THR A 31 3.11 -7.38 -12.91
N THR A 32 1.91 -7.94 -13.13
CA THR A 32 0.66 -7.31 -12.68
C THR A 32 0.46 -7.58 -11.20
N ILE A 33 0.24 -6.53 -10.43
CA ILE A 33 0.06 -6.54 -9.00
C ILE A 33 -1.35 -6.10 -8.67
N ASP A 34 -2.05 -6.92 -7.89
CA ASP A 34 -3.34 -6.56 -7.28
C ASP A 34 -3.14 -6.25 -5.80
N ILE A 35 -3.70 -5.12 -5.36
CA ILE A 35 -3.73 -4.70 -3.96
C ILE A 35 -5.18 -4.58 -3.54
N VAL A 36 -5.52 -5.20 -2.41
CA VAL A 36 -6.79 -4.97 -1.73
C VAL A 36 -6.50 -4.22 -0.43
N LEU A 37 -6.96 -2.99 -0.36
CA LEU A 37 -6.97 -2.21 0.88
C LEU A 37 -8.23 -2.57 1.67
N GLN A 38 -8.07 -2.91 2.95
CA GLN A 38 -9.17 -3.18 3.87
C GLN A 38 -9.17 -2.15 4.99
N ASN A 39 -10.31 -1.50 5.22
CA ASN A 39 -10.53 -0.61 6.34
C ASN A 39 -11.15 -1.35 7.53
N ALA A 40 -10.97 -0.80 8.73
CA ALA A 40 -11.42 -1.39 9.97
C ALA A 40 -11.82 -0.34 11.00
N ASN A 41 -12.24 -0.80 12.17
CA ASN A 41 -12.49 0.02 13.33
C ASN A 41 -11.18 0.66 13.83
N THR A 42 -11.24 1.91 14.29
CA THR A 42 -10.12 2.59 14.96
C THR A 42 -10.02 2.15 16.42
N MET A 43 -9.28 2.88 17.25
CA MET A 43 -9.28 2.65 18.70
C MET A 43 -10.58 3.09 19.38
N LYS A 44 -11.35 3.96 18.73
CA LYS A 44 -12.69 4.36 19.19
C LYS A 44 -13.70 3.35 18.64
N ALA A 45 -14.49 2.75 19.52
CA ALA A 45 -15.50 1.78 19.12
C ALA A 45 -16.47 2.36 18.09
N ASN A 46 -16.87 1.54 17.12
CA ASN A 46 -17.79 1.88 16.02
C ASN A 46 -17.36 3.12 15.22
N THR A 47 -16.05 3.34 15.09
CA THR A 47 -15.49 4.48 14.35
C THR A 47 -14.53 3.95 13.30
N SER A 48 -14.68 4.38 12.06
CA SER A 48 -13.77 4.09 10.95
C SER A 48 -13.69 5.34 10.08
N GLU A 49 -12.48 5.69 9.63
CA GLU A 49 -12.22 6.94 8.90
C GLU A 49 -11.98 6.68 7.42
N THR A 50 -12.05 7.72 6.59
CA THR A 50 -11.63 7.60 5.18
C THR A 50 -10.13 7.83 5.07
N HIS A 51 -9.41 6.91 4.42
CA HIS A 51 -7.96 7.01 4.23
C HIS A 51 -7.63 7.18 2.74
N PRO A 52 -7.11 8.32 2.28
CA PRO A 52 -6.63 8.47 0.90
C PRO A 52 -5.30 7.73 0.76
N TRP A 53 -5.23 6.67 -0.04
CA TRP A 53 -3.99 5.93 -0.29
C TRP A 53 -3.36 6.37 -1.60
N HIS A 54 -2.07 6.73 -1.55
CA HIS A 54 -1.28 7.25 -2.65
C HIS A 54 -0.11 6.32 -2.97
N LEU A 55 0.10 6.04 -4.26
CA LEU A 55 1.23 5.24 -4.76
C LEU A 55 2.20 6.11 -5.55
N HIS A 56 3.48 6.06 -5.16
CA HIS A 56 4.56 6.69 -5.89
C HIS A 56 4.97 5.86 -7.11
N GLY A 57 5.57 6.51 -8.11
CA GLY A 57 6.14 5.84 -9.30
C GLY A 57 5.12 5.27 -10.29
N HIS A 58 3.83 5.22 -9.93
CA HIS A 58 2.79 4.55 -10.71
C HIS A 58 1.46 5.28 -10.67
N ASN A 59 0.64 5.04 -11.69
CA ASN A 59 -0.81 5.14 -11.57
C ASN A 59 -1.38 3.72 -11.61
N PHE A 60 -2.44 3.47 -10.85
CA PHE A 60 -3.16 2.20 -10.77
C PHE A 60 -4.59 2.33 -11.31
N TRP A 61 -5.16 1.22 -11.74
CA TRP A 61 -6.58 1.09 -12.03
C TRP A 61 -7.34 0.77 -10.75
N VAL A 62 -8.43 1.49 -10.49
CA VAL A 62 -9.37 1.16 -9.40
C VAL A 62 -10.35 0.13 -9.94
N LEU A 63 -10.21 -1.11 -9.48
CA LEU A 63 -10.99 -2.25 -9.97
C LEU A 63 -12.38 -2.31 -9.33
N GLY A 64 -12.50 -1.90 -8.07
CA GLY A 64 -13.75 -1.93 -7.34
C GLY A 64 -13.60 -1.48 -5.90
N TYR A 65 -14.73 -1.30 -5.24
CA TYR A 65 -14.82 -1.02 -3.82
C TYR A 65 -16.08 -1.66 -3.26
N GLY A 66 -16.13 -1.84 -1.95
CA GLY A 66 -17.28 -2.44 -1.29
C GLY A 66 -17.31 -2.13 0.19
N ASN A 67 -18.48 -2.38 0.79
CA ASN A 67 -18.65 -2.32 2.23
C ASN A 67 -18.33 -3.69 2.84
N GLY A 68 -17.93 -3.68 4.10
CA GLY A 68 -17.58 -4.89 4.85
C GLY A 68 -16.17 -5.37 4.58
N LYS A 69 -15.91 -6.59 5.03
CA LYS A 69 -14.65 -7.30 4.79
C LYS A 69 -14.65 -7.81 3.35
N PHE A 70 -13.56 -7.57 2.63
CA PHE A 70 -13.36 -8.12 1.29
C PHE A 70 -13.60 -9.63 1.31
N ASN A 71 -14.29 -10.16 0.30
CA ASN A 71 -14.50 -11.58 0.08
C ASN A 71 -13.79 -12.01 -1.20
N ALA A 72 -12.66 -12.71 -1.06
CA ALA A 72 -11.82 -13.13 -2.19
C ALA A 72 -12.53 -14.05 -3.20
N SER A 73 -13.63 -14.72 -2.81
CA SER A 73 -14.40 -15.59 -3.72
C SER A 73 -15.49 -14.86 -4.48
N GLU A 74 -16.02 -13.75 -3.96
CA GLU A 74 -17.19 -13.06 -4.52
C GLU A 74 -16.88 -11.68 -5.09
N ASP A 75 -16.04 -10.90 -4.40
CA ASP A 75 -15.77 -9.50 -4.76
C ASP A 75 -15.03 -9.33 -6.09
N PRO A 76 -14.05 -10.19 -6.46
CA PRO A 76 -13.41 -10.11 -7.77
C PRO A 76 -14.37 -10.26 -8.95
N LYS A 77 -15.51 -10.96 -8.77
CA LYS A 77 -16.55 -11.10 -9.81
C LYS A 77 -17.22 -9.76 -10.14
N ARG A 78 -17.10 -8.78 -9.25
CA ARG A 78 -17.72 -7.45 -9.35
C ARG A 78 -16.72 -6.38 -9.82
N TYR A 79 -15.49 -6.76 -10.15
CA TYR A 79 -14.49 -5.81 -10.63
C TYR A 79 -14.88 -5.21 -11.98
N ASN A 80 -14.68 -3.91 -12.13
CA ASN A 80 -14.74 -3.24 -13.41
C ASN A 80 -13.44 -3.50 -14.18
N LEU A 81 -13.43 -4.55 -15.00
CA LEU A 81 -12.29 -4.90 -15.86
C LEU A 81 -12.40 -4.32 -17.28
N VAL A 82 -13.49 -3.60 -17.58
CA VAL A 82 -13.77 -3.06 -18.93
C VAL A 82 -13.29 -1.63 -19.06
N ASN A 83 -13.63 -0.77 -18.09
CA ASN A 83 -13.25 0.64 -18.12
C ASN A 83 -12.97 1.18 -16.70
N PRO A 84 -11.97 0.64 -15.98
CA PRO A 84 -11.60 1.15 -14.67
C PRO A 84 -10.90 2.52 -14.78
N ILE A 85 -11.17 3.39 -13.81
CA ILE A 85 -10.48 4.69 -13.73
C ILE A 85 -9.02 4.49 -13.29
N LYS A 86 -8.10 5.21 -13.93
CA LYS A 86 -6.67 5.21 -13.59
C LYS A 86 -6.34 6.44 -12.72
N LYS A 87 -5.74 6.24 -11.55
CA LYS A 87 -5.40 7.28 -10.56
C LYS A 87 -4.08 6.96 -9.87
N ASN A 88 -3.52 7.92 -9.14
CA ASN A 88 -2.42 7.71 -8.19
C ASN A 88 -2.87 7.74 -6.72
N THR A 89 -4.09 8.24 -6.44
CA THR A 89 -4.67 8.33 -5.09
C THR A 89 -6.12 7.88 -5.10
N VAL A 90 -6.53 7.07 -4.12
CA VAL A 90 -7.90 6.55 -3.97
C VAL A 90 -8.36 6.60 -2.51
N PRO A 91 -9.62 6.96 -2.22
CA PRO A 91 -10.15 6.81 -0.87
C PRO A 91 -10.39 5.34 -0.53
N LEU A 92 -10.00 4.95 0.67
CA LEU A 92 -10.46 3.76 1.36
C LEU A 92 -11.56 4.19 2.33
N HIS A 93 -12.81 3.81 2.05
CA HIS A 93 -13.98 4.26 2.81
C HIS A 93 -14.15 3.50 4.14
N PRO A 94 -14.89 4.07 5.12
CA PRO A 94 -15.11 3.46 6.43
C PRO A 94 -15.69 2.05 6.32
N PHE A 95 -15.13 1.11 7.10
CA PHE A 95 -15.54 -0.30 7.14
C PHE A 95 -15.65 -0.99 5.77
N GLY A 96 -14.92 -0.51 4.76
CA GLY A 96 -14.97 -1.03 3.41
C GLY A 96 -13.62 -1.51 2.90
N TRP A 97 -13.60 -1.88 1.62
CA TRP A 97 -12.40 -2.25 0.90
C TRP A 97 -12.32 -1.54 -0.45
N THR A 98 -11.10 -1.39 -0.96
CA THR A 98 -10.83 -0.86 -2.30
C THR A 98 -9.77 -1.73 -2.98
N ALA A 99 -10.07 -2.23 -4.18
CA ALA A 99 -9.17 -3.05 -4.98
C ALA A 99 -8.50 -2.24 -6.09
N LEU A 100 -7.18 -2.40 -6.21
CA LEU A 100 -6.31 -1.68 -7.13
C LEU A 100 -5.48 -2.67 -7.95
N ARG A 101 -5.14 -2.28 -9.19
CA ARG A 101 -4.21 -3.01 -10.04
C ARG A 101 -3.20 -2.08 -10.69
N PHE A 102 -1.94 -2.47 -10.71
CA PHE A 102 -0.90 -1.79 -11.49
C PHE A 102 0.09 -2.81 -12.06
N VAL A 103 1.00 -2.35 -12.91
CA VAL A 103 2.12 -3.16 -13.40
C VAL A 103 3.38 -2.62 -12.71
N ALA A 104 4.17 -3.53 -12.14
CA ALA A 104 5.44 -3.25 -11.49
C ALA A 104 6.55 -3.03 -12.54
N ASP A 105 6.45 -1.96 -13.33
CA ASP A 105 7.26 -1.70 -14.53
C ASP A 105 8.20 -0.49 -14.42
N ASN A 106 8.37 0.08 -13.23
CA ASN A 106 9.21 1.25 -12.99
C ASN A 106 10.33 0.94 -11.98
N PRO A 107 11.57 0.63 -12.44
CA PRO A 107 12.70 0.29 -11.58
C PRO A 107 12.92 1.29 -10.44
N GLY A 108 12.82 0.85 -9.19
CA GLY A 108 13.00 1.72 -8.04
C GLY A 108 12.39 1.22 -6.74
N VAL A 109 12.35 2.14 -5.77
CA VAL A 109 11.73 1.96 -4.46
C VAL A 109 10.64 3.01 -4.29
N TRP A 110 9.39 2.57 -4.10
CA TRP A 110 8.21 3.42 -4.17
C TRP A 110 7.38 3.31 -2.89
N ALA A 111 7.02 4.45 -2.31
CA ALA A 111 6.12 4.48 -1.16
C ALA A 111 4.66 4.27 -1.60
N PHE A 112 3.92 3.51 -0.80
CA PHE A 112 2.47 3.38 -0.89
C PHE A 112 1.87 3.65 0.48
N HIS A 113 1.22 4.79 0.66
CA HIS A 113 0.90 5.29 2.00
C HIS A 113 -0.40 6.09 2.06
N CYS A 114 -0.90 6.26 3.28
CA CYS A 114 -1.98 7.21 3.54
C CYS A 114 -1.47 8.64 3.32
N HIS A 115 -2.22 9.45 2.57
CA HIS A 115 -1.91 10.83 2.23
C HIS A 115 -2.46 11.85 3.26
N ILE A 116 -2.77 11.37 4.46
CA ILE A 116 -2.98 12.20 5.65
C ILE A 116 -1.66 12.22 6.41
N GLU A 117 -1.04 13.39 6.50
CA GLU A 117 0.33 13.54 7.03
C GLU A 117 0.48 12.95 8.43
N ALA A 118 -0.48 13.20 9.32
CA ALA A 118 -0.46 12.63 10.67
C ALA A 118 -0.51 11.09 10.66
N HIS A 119 -1.21 10.47 9.71
CA HIS A 119 -1.28 9.02 9.59
C HIS A 119 0.02 8.44 9.02
N LEU A 120 0.62 9.11 8.03
CA LEU A 120 1.94 8.75 7.51
C LEU A 120 3.00 8.83 8.62
N PHE A 121 3.01 9.91 9.41
CA PHE A 121 3.91 10.08 10.54
C PHE A 121 3.77 8.95 11.59
N LEU A 122 2.55 8.49 11.82
CA LEU A 122 2.26 7.35 12.72
C LEU A 122 2.54 5.97 12.08
N GLY A 123 3.05 5.93 10.84
CA GLY A 123 3.51 4.71 10.18
C GLY A 123 2.51 4.06 9.23
N MET A 124 1.43 4.74 8.83
CA MET A 124 0.41 4.18 7.91
C MET A 124 0.89 4.18 6.45
N GLY A 125 1.78 3.25 6.12
CA GLY A 125 2.28 3.03 4.77
C GLY A 125 3.16 1.80 4.66
N VAL A 126 3.48 1.46 3.42
CA VAL A 126 4.41 0.39 3.04
C VAL A 126 5.32 0.88 1.92
N VAL A 127 6.40 0.13 1.66
CA VAL A 127 7.35 0.42 0.60
C VAL A 127 7.44 -0.76 -0.35
N PHE A 128 7.39 -0.47 -1.65
CA PHE A 128 7.56 -1.44 -2.73
C PHE A 128 8.92 -1.27 -3.38
N GLU A 129 9.56 -2.39 -3.73
CA GLU A 129 10.81 -2.43 -4.46
C GLU A 129 10.62 -3.29 -5.71
N GLU A 130 11.01 -2.78 -6.88
CA GLU A 130 10.92 -3.52 -8.14
C GLU A 130 12.08 -3.19 -9.07
N GLY A 131 12.58 -4.20 -9.79
CA GLY A 131 13.56 -4.03 -10.85
C GLY A 131 14.83 -3.28 -10.46
N ILE A 132 15.30 -3.39 -9.21
CA ILE A 132 16.46 -2.62 -8.71
C ILE A 132 17.72 -2.84 -9.53
N GLU A 133 17.88 -4.02 -10.10
CA GLU A 133 18.96 -4.36 -11.03
C GLU A 133 18.97 -3.49 -12.31
N ASN A 134 17.86 -2.83 -12.63
CA ASN A 134 17.69 -1.95 -13.78
C ASN A 134 17.78 -0.46 -13.41
N VAL A 135 18.02 -0.12 -12.13
CA VAL A 135 18.24 1.27 -11.71
C VAL A 135 19.62 1.72 -12.17
N GLY A 136 19.69 2.89 -12.80
CA GLY A 136 20.94 3.47 -13.28
C GLY A 136 21.88 3.91 -12.16
N THR A 137 23.06 4.43 -12.54
CA THR A 137 24.03 4.94 -11.56
C THR A 137 23.44 6.10 -10.75
N LEU A 138 23.37 5.92 -9.44
CA LEU A 138 22.90 6.94 -8.51
C LEU A 138 23.94 8.07 -8.36
N PRO A 139 23.51 9.33 -8.25
CA PRO A 139 24.44 10.45 -8.07
C PRO A 139 25.14 10.37 -6.69
N PRO A 140 26.45 10.62 -6.59
CA PRO A 140 27.15 10.56 -5.30
C PRO A 140 26.58 11.48 -4.21
N SER A 141 25.94 12.58 -4.61
CA SER A 141 25.32 13.55 -3.70
C SER A 141 24.21 12.97 -2.83
N ILE A 142 23.57 11.86 -3.25
CA ILE A 142 22.49 11.21 -2.47
C ILE A 142 22.99 10.07 -1.57
N MET A 143 24.28 9.74 -1.59
CA MET A 143 24.87 8.63 -0.83
C MET A 143 25.52 9.08 0.49
N GLY A 144 25.11 10.23 1.04
CA GLY A 144 25.80 10.91 2.16
C GLY A 144 25.42 10.46 3.58
N CYS A 145 24.45 9.55 3.74
CA CYS A 145 23.86 9.21 5.03
C CYS A 145 23.81 7.69 5.29
N GLY A 146 23.56 7.32 6.55
CA GLY A 146 23.47 5.92 6.97
C GLY A 146 24.67 5.08 6.52
N ASP A 147 24.41 3.85 6.10
CA ASP A 147 25.43 2.96 5.56
C ASP A 147 25.95 3.40 4.19
N THR A 148 25.15 4.16 3.41
CA THR A 148 25.57 4.59 2.08
C THR A 148 26.76 5.55 2.10
N LYS A 149 26.98 6.25 3.22
CA LYS A 149 28.14 7.12 3.43
C LYS A 149 29.48 6.39 3.22
N LYS A 150 29.51 5.07 3.45
CA LYS A 150 30.70 4.23 3.23
C LYS A 150 31.10 4.12 1.75
N PHE A 151 30.17 4.39 0.82
CA PHE A 151 30.44 4.35 -0.63
C PHE A 151 31.00 5.67 -1.18
N ILE A 152 30.89 6.77 -0.42
CA ILE A 152 31.59 8.00 -0.74
C ILE A 152 33.03 7.85 -0.26
N LYS A 153 33.93 7.54 -1.19
CA LYS A 153 35.37 7.64 -0.93
C LYS A 153 35.76 9.13 -0.86
N PRO A 154 36.58 9.55 0.12
CA PRO A 154 37.17 10.89 0.10
C PRO A 154 38.07 11.10 -1.13
#